data_AF-A0A1C9WPB4-F1
#
_entry.id   AF-A0A1C9WPB4-F1
#
_cell.length_a   1.000
_cell.length_b   1.000
_cell.length_c   1.000
_cell.angle_alpha   90.00
_cell.angle_beta   90.00
_cell.angle_gamma   90.00
#
_symmetry.space_group_name_H-M   'P 1'
#
loop_
_entity.id
_entity.type
_entity.pdbx_description
1 polymer ?
#
loop_
_entity_poly.entity_id
_entity_poly.type
_entity_poly.pdbx_seq_one_letter_code
_entity_poly.pdbx_strand_id
1 'polypeptide(L)'
;MTTPKTPVAEAGAGTADQVSENPAAVNPAADAFAAAYPVRPVPSPGPVDTAPIATTPAALEELDGLWRAVVHETRTRGNDIHLPISLAFAERLCRAYPEADAELVRVATLLHDTGWAHVDESRIISEGFAGDWRKAAIRYEHEKRGCDVARRVLPGLGYAPEFVERVCTIIDGHDTRPVAQSLEDALMRDADRLWRFDQAGIALASSWFKMDPATYTDRLATEIVPELITQAAHEMATADLNRSTALLKTAVIR
;
A
#
# COMPACT_ATOMS: atom_id res chain seq x y z
N MET A 1 34.66 51.46 29.35
CA MET A 1 35.04 52.36 28.26
C MET A 1 34.81 51.63 26.95
N THR A 2 34.26 52.35 25.99
CA THR A 2 33.66 51.93 24.71
C THR A 2 34.54 51.01 23.87
N THR A 3 34.02 49.84 23.50
CA THR A 3 34.50 49.09 22.32
C THR A 3 33.59 49.41 21.11
N PRO A 4 34.15 49.66 19.91
CA PRO A 4 33.37 50.07 18.74
C PRO A 4 32.70 48.88 18.05
N LYS A 5 31.50 49.13 17.52
CA LYS A 5 30.74 48.24 16.63
C LYS A 5 31.47 48.10 15.28
N THR A 6 31.67 46.86 14.83
CA THR A 6 32.00 46.52 13.44
C THR A 6 30.69 46.13 12.71
N PRO A 7 30.51 46.49 11.43
CA PRO A 7 29.21 46.43 10.76
C PRO A 7 28.84 45.01 10.31
N VAL A 8 27.53 44.76 10.29
CA VAL A 8 26.88 43.59 9.69
C VAL A 8 27.02 43.68 8.17
N ALA A 9 27.58 42.65 7.54
CA ALA A 9 27.53 42.48 6.09
C ALA A 9 26.20 41.82 5.72
N GLU A 10 25.46 42.45 4.80
CA GLU A 10 24.23 41.93 4.19
C GLU A 10 24.54 40.65 3.41
N ALA A 11 23.94 39.54 3.82
CA ALA A 11 23.86 38.34 3.00
C ALA A 11 22.64 38.47 2.09
N GLY A 12 22.90 38.50 0.79
CA GLY A 12 21.92 38.69 -0.26
C GLY A 12 20.77 37.69 -0.20
N ALA A 13 19.59 38.19 -0.56
CA ALA A 13 18.39 37.42 -0.79
C ALA A 13 18.64 36.38 -1.90
N GLY A 14 18.96 35.17 -1.49
CA GLY A 14 18.83 33.98 -2.33
C GLY A 14 17.34 33.71 -2.51
N THR A 15 16.88 33.85 -3.75
CA THR A 15 15.55 33.49 -4.21
C THR A 15 15.23 32.06 -3.77
N ALA A 16 14.26 31.94 -2.85
CA ALA A 16 13.66 30.66 -2.53
C ALA A 16 13.14 30.04 -3.84
N ASP A 17 13.72 28.91 -4.21
CA ASP A 17 13.22 28.07 -5.29
C ASP A 17 11.73 27.85 -5.05
N GLN A 18 10.95 28.26 -6.05
CA GLN A 18 9.53 28.03 -6.12
C GLN A 18 9.30 26.52 -6.08
N VAL A 19 8.87 26.03 -4.93
CA VAL A 19 8.15 24.77 -4.83
C VAL A 19 6.97 24.92 -5.78
N SER A 20 7.06 24.29 -6.93
CA SER A 20 5.99 24.18 -7.92
C SER A 20 4.85 23.38 -7.29
N GLU A 21 4.00 24.05 -6.51
CA GLU A 21 2.62 23.63 -6.32
C GLU A 21 1.96 23.65 -7.70
N ASN A 22 1.75 22.47 -8.29
CA ASN A 22 0.84 22.36 -9.42
C ASN A 22 -0.45 21.65 -8.95
N PRO A 23 -1.58 22.38 -8.85
CA PRO A 23 -2.86 21.82 -8.45
C PRO A 23 -3.44 21.02 -9.61
N ALA A 24 -3.92 19.79 -9.33
CA ALA A 24 -4.64 18.95 -10.30
C ALA A 24 -3.90 18.73 -11.63
N ALA A 25 -2.76 18.02 -11.60
CA ALA A 25 -2.34 17.30 -12.80
C ALA A 25 -3.46 16.30 -13.15
N VAL A 26 -4.29 16.64 -14.14
CA VAL A 26 -5.24 15.75 -14.79
C VAL A 26 -4.49 14.46 -15.06
N ASN A 27 -4.91 13.38 -14.43
CA ASN A 27 -4.31 12.07 -14.60
C ASN A 27 -5.24 11.30 -15.52
N PRO A 28 -4.99 11.26 -16.85
CA PRO A 28 -5.97 10.77 -17.81
C PRO A 28 -6.37 9.32 -17.56
N ALA A 29 -5.46 8.53 -16.98
CA ALA A 29 -5.74 7.15 -16.58
C ALA A 29 -6.71 7.09 -15.38
N ALA A 30 -6.54 7.96 -14.38
CA ALA A 30 -7.48 8.05 -13.25
C ALA A 30 -8.87 8.53 -13.71
N ASP A 31 -8.94 9.50 -14.61
CA ASP A 31 -10.20 9.97 -15.18
C ASP A 31 -10.88 8.89 -16.03
N ALA A 32 -10.12 8.15 -16.83
CA ALA A 32 -10.62 7.02 -17.59
C ALA A 32 -11.13 5.90 -16.68
N PHE A 33 -10.41 5.57 -15.62
CA PHE A 33 -10.86 4.60 -14.62
C PHE A 33 -12.13 5.06 -13.88
N ALA A 34 -12.21 6.34 -13.51
CA ALA A 34 -13.41 6.90 -12.89
C ALA A 34 -14.62 6.88 -13.84
N ALA A 35 -14.41 7.18 -15.13
CA ALA A 35 -15.46 7.11 -16.14
C ALA A 35 -15.91 5.67 -16.43
N ALA A 36 -14.98 4.71 -16.43
CA ALA A 36 -15.28 3.28 -16.64
C ALA A 36 -16.05 2.66 -15.46
N TYR A 37 -15.80 3.15 -14.24
CA TYR A 37 -16.42 2.64 -13.01
C TYR A 37 -17.08 3.78 -12.21
N PRO A 38 -18.26 4.29 -12.65
CA PRO A 38 -18.91 5.45 -12.02
C PRO A 38 -19.57 5.16 -10.68
N VAL A 39 -19.77 3.88 -10.33
CA VAL A 39 -20.35 3.45 -9.04
C VAL A 39 -19.21 3.11 -8.07
N ARG A 40 -19.32 3.61 -6.83
CA ARG A 40 -18.34 3.38 -5.76
C ARG A 40 -19.01 2.81 -4.49
N PRO A 41 -18.41 1.80 -3.82
CA PRO A 41 -17.25 1.01 -4.27
C PRO A 41 -17.51 0.30 -5.62
N VAL A 42 -16.46 -0.06 -6.37
CA VAL A 42 -16.59 -0.74 -7.67
C VAL A 42 -17.42 -2.01 -7.49
N PRO A 43 -18.61 -2.15 -8.12
CA PRO A 43 -19.43 -3.32 -7.92
C PRO A 43 -18.73 -4.61 -8.36
N SER A 44 -18.82 -5.66 -7.55
CA SER A 44 -18.23 -6.97 -7.88
C SER A 44 -19.08 -7.71 -8.90
N PRO A 45 -18.56 -8.07 -10.09
CA PRO A 45 -19.30 -8.91 -11.04
C PRO A 45 -19.31 -10.39 -10.63
N GLY A 46 -18.34 -10.85 -9.84
CA GLY A 46 -18.20 -12.21 -9.34
C GLY A 46 -18.60 -12.39 -7.87
N PRO A 47 -18.62 -13.65 -7.37
CA PRO A 47 -18.89 -13.93 -5.97
C PRO A 47 -17.77 -13.41 -5.06
N VAL A 48 -18.14 -12.91 -3.88
CA VAL A 48 -17.20 -12.41 -2.88
C VAL A 48 -16.98 -13.45 -1.78
N ASP A 49 -15.75 -13.94 -1.66
CA ASP A 49 -15.35 -14.86 -0.59
C ASP A 49 -14.97 -14.08 0.68
N THR A 50 -15.85 -14.14 1.68
CA THR A 50 -15.68 -13.49 2.98
C THR A 50 -15.27 -14.46 4.09
N ALA A 51 -14.83 -15.68 3.77
CA ALA A 51 -14.26 -16.60 4.76
C ALA A 51 -12.99 -16.00 5.40
N PRO A 52 -12.55 -16.46 6.59
CA PRO A 52 -11.29 -16.00 7.18
C PRO A 52 -10.13 -16.13 6.18
N ILE A 53 -9.26 -15.12 6.06
CA ILE A 53 -8.16 -15.18 5.08
C ILE A 53 -7.19 -16.32 5.36
N ALA A 54 -7.01 -16.67 6.64
CA ALA A 54 -6.17 -17.78 7.09
C ALA A 54 -6.61 -19.16 6.52
N THR A 55 -7.83 -19.30 6.00
CA THR A 55 -8.31 -20.54 5.39
C THR A 55 -8.10 -20.60 3.87
N THR A 56 -7.48 -19.56 3.27
CA THR A 56 -7.27 -19.45 1.83
C THR A 56 -5.88 -18.87 1.56
N PRO A 57 -4.81 -19.66 1.71
CA PRO A 57 -3.48 -19.22 1.28
C PRO A 57 -3.50 -18.95 -0.23
N ALA A 58 -2.66 -18.01 -0.68
CA ALA A 58 -2.45 -17.77 -2.10
C ALA A 58 -1.98 -19.04 -2.83
N ALA A 59 -2.24 -19.16 -4.13
CA ALA A 59 -1.87 -20.29 -4.96
C ALA A 59 -0.39 -20.66 -4.74
N LEU A 60 -0.20 -21.80 -4.08
CA LEU A 60 1.11 -22.27 -3.62
C LEU A 60 1.98 -22.54 -4.86
N GLU A 61 3.25 -22.16 -4.78
CA GLU A 61 4.33 -22.47 -5.74
C GLU A 61 4.40 -21.63 -7.03
N GLU A 62 3.31 -21.04 -7.53
CA GLU A 62 3.34 -20.27 -8.81
C GLU A 62 4.32 -19.09 -8.80
N LEU A 63 4.42 -18.38 -7.67
CA LEU A 63 5.27 -17.18 -7.52
C LEU A 63 6.52 -17.43 -6.68
N ASP A 64 6.86 -18.69 -6.39
CA ASP A 64 8.02 -19.05 -5.55
C ASP A 64 9.35 -18.51 -6.09
N GLY A 65 9.52 -18.49 -7.41
CA GLY A 65 10.70 -17.90 -8.05
C GLY A 65 10.85 -16.42 -7.70
N LEU A 66 9.74 -15.69 -7.69
CA LEU A 66 9.71 -14.28 -7.33
C LEU A 66 9.94 -14.08 -5.83
N TRP A 67 9.28 -14.87 -4.97
CA TRP A 67 9.52 -14.84 -3.52
C TRP A 67 11.00 -15.07 -3.16
N ARG A 68 11.65 -16.05 -3.80
CA ARG A 68 13.08 -16.34 -3.60
C ARG A 68 13.97 -15.19 -4.06
N ALA A 69 13.56 -14.46 -5.11
CA ALA A 69 14.33 -13.33 -5.63
C ALA A 69 14.30 -12.09 -4.73
N VAL A 70 13.31 -11.98 -3.83
CA VAL A 70 13.11 -10.81 -2.96
C VAL A 70 13.16 -11.13 -1.45
N VAL A 71 13.78 -12.25 -1.05
CA VAL A 71 13.86 -12.66 0.37
C VAL A 71 14.48 -11.60 1.27
N HIS A 72 15.42 -10.80 0.75
CA HIS A 72 16.00 -9.71 1.52
C HIS A 72 14.94 -8.64 1.83
N GLU A 73 14.19 -8.23 0.81
CA GLU A 73 13.17 -7.19 0.88
C GLU A 73 11.95 -7.59 1.72
N THR A 74 11.68 -8.90 1.86
CA THR A 74 10.61 -9.38 2.73
C THR A 74 10.93 -9.27 4.23
N ARG A 75 12.18 -9.05 4.63
CA ARG A 75 12.54 -8.96 6.06
C ARG A 75 12.30 -7.59 6.67
N THR A 76 12.18 -6.54 5.87
CA THR A 76 11.94 -5.20 6.39
C THR A 76 10.52 -5.10 6.92
N ARG A 77 10.38 -4.54 8.13
CA ARG A 77 9.12 -4.19 8.81
C ARG A 77 8.03 -5.25 8.84
N GLY A 78 8.36 -6.54 8.77
CA GLY A 78 7.37 -7.63 8.77
C GLY A 78 6.69 -7.86 7.42
N ASN A 79 7.35 -7.50 6.32
CA ASN A 79 6.89 -7.79 4.96
C ASN A 79 6.68 -9.30 4.71
N ASP A 80 7.35 -10.18 5.45
CA ASP A 80 7.17 -11.63 5.43
C ASP A 80 5.88 -12.12 6.10
N ILE A 81 5.12 -11.23 6.75
CA ILE A 81 3.74 -11.43 7.20
C ILE A 81 2.78 -10.67 6.28
N HIS A 82 3.07 -9.39 6.01
CA HIS A 82 2.24 -8.51 5.20
C HIS A 82 2.03 -9.01 3.77
N LEU A 83 3.12 -9.20 3.00
CA LEU A 83 3.03 -9.49 1.58
C LEU A 83 2.28 -10.81 1.27
N PRO A 84 2.51 -11.93 1.99
CA PRO A 84 1.76 -13.17 1.75
C PRO A 84 0.25 -13.04 2.01
N ILE A 85 -0.13 -12.31 3.06
CA ILE A 85 -1.56 -12.08 3.39
C ILE A 85 -2.19 -11.16 2.34
N SER A 86 -1.52 -10.07 1.95
CA SER A 86 -1.99 -9.21 0.86
C SER A 86 -2.14 -9.98 -0.45
N LEU A 87 -1.20 -10.85 -0.80
CA LEU A 87 -1.31 -11.68 -2.01
C LEU A 87 -2.54 -12.61 -1.95
N ALA A 88 -2.84 -13.21 -0.80
CA ALA A 88 -4.05 -14.04 -0.64
C ALA A 88 -5.34 -13.24 -0.87
N PHE A 89 -5.40 -11.99 -0.40
CA PHE A 89 -6.51 -11.08 -0.70
C PHE A 89 -6.56 -10.69 -2.17
N ALA A 90 -5.42 -10.39 -2.79
CA ALA A 90 -5.34 -10.08 -4.21
C ALA A 90 -5.94 -11.20 -5.08
N GLU A 91 -5.69 -12.46 -4.74
CA GLU A 91 -6.31 -13.58 -5.47
C GLU A 91 -7.83 -13.68 -5.28
N ARG A 92 -8.35 -13.43 -4.08
CA ARG A 92 -9.80 -13.36 -3.86
C ARG A 92 -10.43 -12.21 -4.65
N LEU A 93 -9.75 -11.07 -4.68
CA LEU A 93 -10.16 -9.92 -5.48
C LEU A 93 -10.17 -10.27 -6.98
N CYS A 94 -9.13 -10.90 -7.52
CA CYS A 94 -9.12 -11.33 -8.92
C CYS A 94 -10.23 -12.34 -9.25
N ARG A 95 -10.65 -13.20 -8.31
CA ARG A 95 -11.83 -14.07 -8.51
C ARG A 95 -13.14 -13.30 -8.53
N ALA A 96 -13.25 -12.24 -7.72
CA ALA A 96 -14.41 -11.35 -7.70
C ALA A 96 -14.49 -10.45 -8.94
N TYR A 97 -13.33 -10.12 -9.54
CA TYR A 97 -13.16 -9.27 -10.71
C TYR A 97 -12.40 -10.01 -11.84
N PRO A 98 -13.03 -11.00 -12.51
CA PRO A 98 -12.37 -11.86 -13.49
C PRO A 98 -11.90 -11.13 -14.76
N GLU A 99 -12.33 -9.88 -14.98
CA GLU A 99 -11.86 -9.03 -16.06
C GLU A 99 -10.48 -8.40 -15.82
N ALA A 100 -10.00 -8.39 -14.57
CA ALA A 100 -8.68 -7.86 -14.24
C ALA A 100 -7.56 -8.80 -14.69
N ASP A 101 -6.41 -8.24 -15.08
CA ASP A 101 -5.18 -9.01 -15.29
C ASP A 101 -4.65 -9.55 -13.95
N ALA A 102 -5.04 -10.80 -13.63
CA ALA A 102 -4.71 -11.43 -12.36
C ALA A 102 -3.20 -11.61 -12.15
N GLU A 103 -2.41 -11.80 -13.20
CA GLU A 103 -0.95 -11.91 -13.06
C GLU A 103 -0.34 -10.56 -12.67
N LEU A 104 -0.77 -9.47 -13.33
CA LEU A 104 -0.33 -8.12 -12.99
C LEU A 104 -0.66 -7.75 -11.54
N VAL A 105 -1.89 -8.02 -11.07
CA VAL A 105 -2.30 -7.74 -9.69
C VAL A 105 -1.44 -8.53 -8.70
N ARG A 106 -1.26 -9.84 -8.92
CA ARG A 106 -0.48 -10.71 -8.02
C ARG A 106 0.98 -10.29 -7.94
N VAL A 107 1.63 -10.05 -9.08
CA VAL A 107 3.04 -9.63 -9.13
C VAL A 107 3.23 -8.24 -8.51
N ALA A 108 2.35 -7.28 -8.82
CA ALA A 108 2.41 -5.95 -8.22
C ALA A 108 2.18 -6.01 -6.70
N THR A 109 1.23 -6.82 -6.22
CA THR A 109 0.97 -7.01 -4.79
C THR A 109 2.18 -7.64 -4.08
N LEU A 110 2.87 -8.59 -4.69
CA LEU A 110 4.07 -9.17 -4.08
C LEU A 110 5.20 -8.12 -3.97
N LEU A 111 5.32 -7.23 -4.95
CA LEU A 111 6.45 -6.32 -5.06
C LEU A 111 6.24 -4.91 -4.49
N HIS A 112 5.00 -4.45 -4.29
CA HIS A 112 4.68 -3.04 -3.99
C HIS A 112 5.52 -2.44 -2.86
N ASP A 113 5.74 -3.25 -1.82
CA ASP A 113 6.37 -2.82 -0.59
C ASP A 113 7.83 -3.29 -0.43
N THR A 114 8.42 -3.85 -1.48
CA THR A 114 9.83 -4.28 -1.47
C THR A 114 10.81 -3.11 -1.38
N GLY A 115 10.39 -1.92 -1.79
CA GLY A 115 11.22 -0.72 -1.74
C GLY A 115 11.57 -0.25 -0.33
N TRP A 116 10.81 -0.66 0.70
CA TRP A 116 11.10 -0.29 2.09
C TRP A 116 12.44 -0.81 2.59
N ALA A 117 12.94 -1.92 2.06
CA ALA A 117 14.27 -2.44 2.41
C ALA A 117 15.43 -1.57 1.89
N HIS A 118 15.12 -0.59 1.04
CA HIS A 118 16.09 0.27 0.38
C HIS A 118 15.95 1.74 0.80
N VAL A 119 15.21 2.01 1.88
CA VAL A 119 15.12 3.32 2.55
C VAL A 119 15.63 3.23 3.98
N ASP A 120 15.87 4.37 4.63
CA ASP A 120 16.39 4.40 6.00
C ASP A 120 15.39 3.81 7.01
N GLU A 121 15.67 2.58 7.46
CA GLU A 121 14.82 1.82 8.39
C GLU A 121 14.55 2.56 9.70
N SER A 122 15.50 3.37 10.18
CA SER A 122 15.36 4.13 11.43
C SER A 122 14.28 5.21 11.33
N ARG A 123 13.93 5.61 10.10
CA ARG A 123 12.95 6.64 9.78
C ARG A 123 11.59 6.07 9.37
N ILE A 124 11.51 4.78 9.03
CA ILE A 124 10.29 4.15 8.51
C ILE A 124 9.11 4.35 9.47
N ILE A 125 9.25 3.95 10.74
CA ILE A 125 8.16 4.04 11.70
C ILE A 125 7.92 5.49 12.15
N SER A 126 8.99 6.26 12.36
CA SER A 126 8.88 7.64 12.88
C SER A 126 8.38 8.65 11.85
N GLU A 127 8.59 8.42 10.55
CA GLU A 127 8.23 9.35 9.48
C GLU A 127 7.20 8.77 8.50
N GLY A 128 7.27 7.47 8.21
CA GLY A 128 6.37 6.80 7.25
C GLY A 128 5.01 6.45 7.84
N PHE A 129 4.88 6.36 9.17
CA PHE A 129 3.65 5.94 9.85
C PHE A 129 3.16 6.93 10.93
N ALA A 130 3.71 8.14 10.97
CA ALA A 130 3.30 9.21 11.87
C ALA A 130 2.80 10.45 11.09
N GLY A 131 1.84 11.20 11.65
CA GLY A 131 1.35 12.46 11.07
C GLY A 131 0.62 12.31 9.73
N ASP A 132 0.74 13.32 8.85
CA ASP A 132 0.25 13.28 7.46
C ASP A 132 1.19 12.44 6.58
N TRP A 133 1.20 11.13 6.86
CA TRP A 133 2.12 10.15 6.28
C TRP A 133 2.08 10.09 4.75
N ARG A 134 0.97 10.49 4.12
CA ARG A 134 0.81 10.54 2.66
C ARG A 134 1.75 11.53 1.97
N LYS A 135 2.29 12.49 2.73
CA LYS A 135 3.28 13.47 2.24
C LYS A 135 4.71 13.15 2.65
N ALA A 136 4.93 12.05 3.37
CA ALA A 136 6.25 11.69 3.83
C ALA A 136 7.14 11.36 2.62
N ALA A 137 8.26 12.07 2.47
CA ALA A 137 9.20 11.87 1.35
C ALA A 137 9.69 10.42 1.26
N ILE A 138 9.79 9.73 2.40
CA ILE A 138 10.16 8.31 2.49
C ILE A 138 9.16 7.39 1.76
N ARG A 139 7.90 7.81 1.61
CA ARG A 139 6.91 7.03 0.85
C ARG A 139 7.16 7.05 -0.65
N TYR A 140 7.33 8.25 -1.20
CA TYR A 140 7.75 8.40 -2.59
C TYR A 140 9.09 7.70 -2.88
N GLU A 141 10.00 7.67 -1.91
CA GLU A 141 11.26 6.96 -2.05
C GLU A 141 11.04 5.44 -2.13
N HIS A 142 10.28 4.83 -1.21
CA HIS A 142 10.05 3.39 -1.27
C HIS A 142 9.30 2.98 -2.55
N GLU A 143 8.36 3.78 -3.05
CA GLU A 143 7.64 3.49 -4.30
C GLU A 143 8.61 3.38 -5.48
N LYS A 144 9.55 4.34 -5.58
CA LYS A 144 10.61 4.32 -6.59
C LYS A 144 11.55 3.13 -6.41
N ARG A 145 11.95 2.82 -5.17
CA ARG A 145 12.79 1.66 -4.87
C ARG A 145 12.09 0.33 -5.17
N GLY A 146 10.77 0.24 -4.98
CA GLY A 146 9.97 -0.91 -5.37
C GLY A 146 9.99 -1.14 -6.88
N CYS A 147 9.94 -0.06 -7.67
CA CYS A 147 10.13 -0.13 -9.12
C CYS A 147 11.54 -0.61 -9.51
N ASP A 148 12.59 -0.13 -8.81
CA ASP A 148 13.96 -0.59 -9.02
C ASP A 148 14.09 -2.10 -8.74
N VAL A 149 13.45 -2.60 -7.67
CA VAL A 149 13.40 -4.03 -7.35
C VAL A 149 12.68 -4.80 -8.46
N ALA A 150 11.51 -4.35 -8.91
CA ALA A 150 10.75 -5.00 -9.98
C ALA A 150 11.58 -5.12 -11.28
N ARG A 151 12.22 -4.02 -11.71
CA ARG A 151 13.10 -4.00 -12.89
C ARG A 151 14.32 -4.92 -12.75
N ARG A 152 14.82 -5.12 -11.54
CA ARG A 152 15.94 -6.02 -11.27
C ARG A 152 15.53 -7.49 -11.34
N VAL A 153 14.40 -7.87 -10.73
CA VAL A 153 14.08 -9.29 -10.49
C VAL A 153 13.24 -9.92 -11.60
N LEU A 154 12.29 -9.18 -12.17
CA LEU A 154 11.31 -9.75 -13.10
C LEU A 154 11.93 -10.23 -14.44
N PRO A 155 12.90 -9.54 -15.07
CA PRO A 155 13.50 -10.04 -16.31
C PRO A 155 14.18 -11.40 -16.16
N GLY A 156 14.83 -11.67 -15.02
CA GLY A 156 15.48 -12.95 -14.73
C GLY A 156 14.50 -14.12 -14.56
N LEU A 157 13.21 -13.81 -14.38
CA LEU A 157 12.12 -14.79 -14.24
C LEU A 157 11.31 -14.94 -15.54
N GLY A 158 11.71 -14.27 -16.63
CA GLY A 158 11.09 -14.40 -17.95
C GLY A 158 9.97 -13.40 -18.25
N TYR A 159 9.73 -12.41 -17.39
CA TYR A 159 8.74 -11.36 -17.65
C TYR A 159 9.20 -10.40 -18.75
N ALA A 160 8.30 -10.07 -19.67
CA ALA A 160 8.57 -9.14 -20.76
C ALA A 160 8.74 -7.69 -20.24
N PRO A 161 9.58 -6.85 -20.88
CA PRO A 161 9.81 -5.47 -20.46
C PRO A 161 8.51 -4.65 -20.29
N GLU A 162 7.54 -4.85 -21.17
CA GLU A 162 6.24 -4.16 -21.13
C GLU A 162 5.44 -4.54 -19.88
N PHE A 163 5.52 -5.80 -19.45
CA PHE A 163 4.87 -6.25 -18.21
C PHE A 163 5.55 -5.64 -16.97
N VAL A 164 6.89 -5.57 -16.97
CA VAL A 164 7.67 -4.94 -15.89
C VAL A 164 7.26 -3.48 -15.70
N GLU A 165 7.09 -2.72 -16.79
CA GLU A 165 6.67 -1.32 -16.70
C GLU A 165 5.20 -1.16 -16.26
N ARG A 166 4.31 -2.10 -16.61
CA ARG A 166 2.93 -2.14 -16.07
C ARG A 166 2.95 -2.37 -14.55
N VAL A 167 3.79 -3.29 -14.06
CA VAL A 167 3.99 -3.50 -12.61
C VAL A 167 4.52 -2.21 -11.96
N CYS A 168 5.56 -1.59 -12.52
CA CYS A 168 6.12 -0.35 -11.99
C CYS A 168 5.08 0.79 -11.95
N THR A 169 4.20 0.88 -12.94
CA THR A 169 3.12 1.88 -12.97
C THR A 169 2.15 1.72 -11.79
N ILE A 170 1.89 0.48 -11.36
CA ILE A 170 1.06 0.21 -10.18
C ILE A 170 1.82 0.56 -8.90
N ILE A 171 3.08 0.12 -8.77
CA ILE A 171 3.91 0.34 -7.58
C ILE A 171 4.18 1.82 -7.35
N ASP A 172 4.51 2.56 -8.42
CA ASP A 172 4.79 3.99 -8.36
C ASP A 172 3.52 4.76 -8.00
N GLY A 173 3.46 5.23 -6.75
CA GLY A 173 2.32 5.96 -6.23
C GLY A 173 1.25 5.11 -5.54
N HIS A 174 1.41 3.79 -5.35
CA HIS A 174 0.39 2.95 -4.69
C HIS A 174 -0.04 3.47 -3.31
N ASP A 175 0.88 4.12 -2.60
CA ASP A 175 0.73 4.66 -1.26
C ASP A 175 0.39 6.16 -1.29
N THR A 176 1.02 6.90 -2.21
CA THR A 176 1.00 8.38 -2.24
C THR A 176 -0.08 8.97 -3.14
N ARG A 177 -0.41 8.31 -4.26
CA ARG A 177 -1.44 8.79 -5.19
C ARG A 177 -2.83 8.61 -4.56
N PRO A 178 -3.72 9.62 -4.63
CA PRO A 178 -5.02 9.59 -3.94
C PRO A 178 -6.07 8.70 -4.61
N VAL A 179 -5.89 8.34 -5.88
CA VAL A 179 -6.88 7.61 -6.68
C VAL A 179 -6.22 6.48 -7.47
N ALA A 180 -6.95 5.40 -7.69
CA ALA A 180 -6.53 4.33 -8.59
C ALA A 180 -6.65 4.77 -10.06
N GLN A 181 -5.76 4.22 -10.90
CA GLN A 181 -5.69 4.51 -12.35
C GLN A 181 -6.17 3.35 -13.23
N SER A 182 -6.40 2.18 -12.65
CA SER A 182 -6.89 0.98 -13.33
C SER A 182 -7.59 0.07 -12.32
N LEU A 183 -8.28 -0.96 -12.82
CA LEU A 183 -8.85 -1.98 -11.95
C LEU A 183 -7.73 -2.73 -11.21
N GLU A 184 -6.65 -3.10 -11.89
CA GLU A 184 -5.52 -3.81 -11.29
C GLU A 184 -4.84 -3.01 -10.18
N ASP A 185 -4.66 -1.70 -10.38
CA ASP A 185 -4.18 -0.77 -9.35
C ASP A 185 -5.16 -0.72 -8.15
N ALA A 186 -6.46 -0.65 -8.41
CA ALA A 186 -7.47 -0.68 -7.36
C ALA A 186 -7.44 -2.00 -6.55
N LEU A 187 -7.32 -3.15 -7.22
CA LEU A 187 -7.29 -4.46 -6.55
C LEU A 187 -6.02 -4.63 -5.70
N MET A 188 -4.85 -4.22 -6.22
CA MET A 188 -3.60 -4.27 -5.47
C MET A 188 -3.66 -3.35 -4.23
N ARG A 189 -4.17 -2.12 -4.39
CA ARG A 189 -4.36 -1.17 -3.28
C ARG A 189 -5.33 -1.66 -2.20
N ASP A 190 -6.40 -2.32 -2.60
CA ASP A 190 -7.32 -2.94 -1.66
C ASP A 190 -6.65 -4.12 -0.96
N ALA A 191 -5.86 -4.94 -1.67
CA ALA A 191 -5.09 -6.03 -1.08
C ALA A 191 -4.04 -5.56 -0.04
N ASP A 192 -3.34 -4.45 -0.28
CA ASP A 192 -2.46 -3.81 0.71
C ASP A 192 -3.24 -3.26 1.93
N ARG A 193 -4.52 -2.91 1.78
CA ARG A 193 -5.33 -2.49 2.94
C ARG A 193 -5.89 -3.67 3.71
N LEU A 194 -6.33 -4.71 3.00
CA LEU A 194 -7.09 -5.83 3.54
C LEU A 194 -6.34 -6.66 4.58
N TRP A 195 -5.02 -6.83 4.44
CA TRP A 195 -4.25 -7.64 5.41
C TRP A 195 -4.38 -7.10 6.85
N ARG A 196 -4.65 -5.79 7.01
CA ARG A 196 -4.76 -5.11 8.31
C ARG A 196 -6.00 -5.52 9.11
N PHE A 197 -6.97 -6.22 8.50
CA PHE A 197 -8.26 -6.58 9.14
C PHE A 197 -8.26 -7.95 9.81
N ASP A 198 -7.35 -8.85 9.42
CA ASP A 198 -7.13 -10.12 10.11
C ASP A 198 -6.32 -9.94 11.42
N GLN A 199 -6.36 -10.92 12.32
CA GLN A 199 -5.70 -10.82 13.62
C GLN A 199 -4.18 -10.65 13.52
N ALA A 200 -3.53 -11.30 12.54
CA ALA A 200 -2.10 -11.12 12.32
C ALA A 200 -1.79 -9.66 11.92
N GLY A 201 -2.62 -9.10 11.04
CA GLY A 201 -2.50 -7.71 10.60
C GLY A 201 -2.75 -6.70 11.71
N ILE A 202 -3.80 -6.91 12.50
CA ILE A 202 -4.09 -6.07 13.67
C ILE A 202 -2.91 -6.10 14.64
N ALA A 203 -2.43 -7.27 15.04
CA ALA A 203 -1.33 -7.39 16.00
C ALA A 203 -0.06 -6.68 15.52
N LEU A 204 0.31 -6.89 14.24
CA LEU A 204 1.52 -6.29 13.68
C LEU A 204 1.36 -4.78 13.49
N ALA A 205 0.29 -4.32 12.85
CA ALA A 205 0.12 -2.91 12.53
C ALA A 205 -0.16 -2.05 13.77
N SER A 206 -0.90 -2.55 14.77
CA SER A 206 -1.04 -1.91 16.07
C SER A 206 0.31 -1.56 16.68
N SER A 207 1.31 -2.44 16.55
CA SER A 207 2.66 -2.20 17.06
C SER A 207 3.38 -1.03 16.34
N TRP A 208 3.18 -0.90 15.03
CA TRP A 208 3.78 0.19 14.24
C TRP A 208 3.22 1.55 14.65
N PHE A 209 1.92 1.63 14.90
CA PHE A 209 1.24 2.87 15.27
C PHE A 209 1.21 3.13 16.78
N LYS A 210 1.79 2.23 17.60
CA LYS A 210 1.75 2.30 19.07
C LYS A 210 0.32 2.43 19.60
N MET A 211 -0.62 1.72 18.98
CA MET A 211 -2.02 1.64 19.37
C MET A 211 -2.28 0.28 20.01
N ASP A 212 -3.14 0.23 21.01
CA ASP A 212 -3.72 -1.04 21.43
C ASP A 212 -4.66 -1.60 20.34
N PRO A 213 -5.00 -2.90 20.36
CA PRO A 213 -5.89 -3.48 19.35
C PRO A 213 -7.27 -2.82 19.27
N ALA A 214 -7.83 -2.32 20.37
CA ALA A 214 -9.16 -1.71 20.33
C ALA A 214 -9.14 -0.37 19.62
N THR A 215 -8.20 0.50 19.97
CA THR A 215 -7.94 1.75 19.27
C THR A 215 -7.66 1.52 17.78
N TYR A 216 -6.87 0.49 17.45
CA TYR A 216 -6.55 0.18 16.05
C TYR A 216 -7.76 -0.36 15.28
N THR A 217 -8.60 -1.22 15.87
CA THR A 217 -9.84 -1.66 15.21
C THR A 217 -10.85 -0.53 15.01
N ASP A 218 -10.93 0.44 15.94
CA ASP A 218 -11.75 1.64 15.76
C ASP A 218 -11.24 2.45 14.55
N ARG A 219 -9.91 2.60 14.41
CA ARG A 219 -9.28 3.25 13.24
C ARG A 219 -9.54 2.51 11.93
N LEU A 220 -9.46 1.18 11.92
CA LEU A 220 -9.78 0.38 10.73
C LEU A 220 -11.21 0.67 10.25
N ALA A 221 -12.17 0.73 11.18
CA ALA A 221 -13.57 1.01 10.87
C ALA A 221 -13.79 2.44 10.32
N THR A 222 -13.16 3.45 10.92
CA THR A 222 -13.46 4.86 10.65
C THR A 222 -12.60 5.49 9.57
N GLU A 223 -11.36 5.02 9.40
CA GLU A 223 -10.39 5.60 8.46
C GLU A 223 -10.12 4.67 7.27
N ILE A 224 -9.99 3.36 7.48
CA ILE A 224 -9.49 2.46 6.42
C ILE A 224 -10.62 1.85 5.58
N VAL A 225 -11.74 1.43 6.19
CA VAL A 225 -12.91 0.92 5.45
C VAL A 225 -13.41 1.93 4.40
N PRO A 226 -13.53 3.25 4.69
CA PRO A 226 -13.96 4.24 3.69
C PRO A 226 -12.99 4.42 2.51
N GLU A 227 -11.74 3.98 2.64
CA GLU A 227 -10.73 4.07 1.57
C GLU A 227 -10.76 2.88 0.61
N LEU A 228 -11.49 1.80 0.93
CA LEU A 228 -11.56 0.62 0.09
C LEU A 228 -12.29 0.94 -1.22
N ILE A 229 -11.69 0.53 -2.33
CA ILE A 229 -12.07 0.98 -3.67
C ILE A 229 -13.16 0.07 -4.25
N THR A 230 -13.12 -1.22 -3.92
CA THR A 230 -13.97 -2.25 -4.49
C THR A 230 -15.00 -2.80 -3.50
N GLN A 231 -16.17 -3.22 -4.02
CA GLN A 231 -17.22 -3.84 -3.21
C GLN A 231 -16.71 -5.09 -2.50
N ALA A 232 -15.96 -5.94 -3.22
CA ALA A 232 -15.44 -7.18 -2.66
C ALA A 232 -14.48 -6.90 -1.49
N ALA A 233 -13.60 -5.90 -1.60
CA ALA A 233 -12.73 -5.49 -0.51
C ALA A 233 -13.54 -4.98 0.70
N HIS A 234 -14.55 -4.15 0.47
CA HIS A 234 -15.39 -3.63 1.55
C HIS A 234 -16.10 -4.75 2.32
N GLU A 235 -16.63 -5.75 1.61
CA GLU A 235 -17.28 -6.93 2.22
C GLU A 235 -16.28 -7.80 2.99
N MET A 236 -15.11 -8.09 2.42
CA MET A 236 -14.03 -8.84 3.08
C MET A 236 -13.56 -8.14 4.36
N ALA A 237 -13.25 -6.84 4.26
CA ALA A 237 -12.80 -6.03 5.39
C ALA A 237 -13.84 -5.99 6.52
N THR A 238 -15.11 -5.79 6.18
CA THR A 238 -16.20 -5.75 7.17
C THR A 238 -16.34 -7.11 7.86
N ALA A 239 -16.26 -8.21 7.12
CA ALA A 239 -16.36 -9.55 7.69
C ALA A 239 -15.20 -9.87 8.63
N ASP A 240 -13.96 -9.56 8.22
CA ASP A 240 -12.76 -9.77 9.05
C ASP A 240 -12.73 -8.85 10.27
N LEU A 241 -13.11 -7.57 10.12
CA LEU A 241 -13.20 -6.65 11.25
C LEU A 241 -14.18 -7.13 12.31
N ASN A 242 -15.36 -7.62 11.90
CA ASN A 242 -16.35 -8.16 12.81
C ASN A 242 -15.83 -9.41 13.54
N ARG A 243 -15.17 -10.33 12.83
CA ARG A 243 -14.54 -11.51 13.43
C ARG A 243 -13.46 -11.11 14.44
N SER A 244 -12.53 -10.24 14.03
CA SER A 244 -11.43 -9.79 14.87
C SER A 244 -11.92 -9.02 16.09
N THR A 245 -12.94 -8.17 15.94
CA THR A 245 -13.57 -7.44 17.06
C THR A 245 -14.18 -8.41 18.08
N ALA A 246 -14.88 -9.43 17.62
CA ALA A 246 -15.50 -10.43 18.48
C ALA A 246 -14.47 -11.32 19.20
N LEU A 247 -13.43 -11.75 18.46
CA LEU A 247 -12.38 -12.63 18.95
C LEU A 247 -11.46 -11.93 19.95
N LEU A 248 -10.97 -10.74 19.59
CA LEU A 248 -10.06 -9.94 20.41
C LEU A 248 -10.79 -9.13 21.50
N LYS A 249 -12.13 -9.14 21.49
CA LYS A 249 -12.98 -8.41 22.45
C LYS A 249 -12.70 -6.91 22.49
N THR A 250 -12.36 -6.29 21.36
CA THR A 250 -12.01 -4.86 21.28
C THR A 250 -13.17 -3.91 21.57
N ALA A 251 -14.41 -4.41 21.55
CA ALA A 251 -15.58 -3.67 22.04
C ALA A 251 -15.68 -3.64 23.58
N VAL A 252 -14.91 -4.47 24.30
CA VAL A 252 -15.00 -4.66 25.76
C VAL A 252 -13.69 -4.31 26.47
N ILE A 253 -12.54 -4.72 25.92
CA ILE A 253 -11.21 -4.44 26.48
C ILE A 253 -10.75 -3.09 25.89
N ARG A 254 -10.87 -2.01 26.66
CA ARG A 254 -10.53 -0.62 26.28
C ARG A 254 -9.84 0.11 27.43
#